data_AF-A0A2W2CFX6-F1
#
_entry.id   AF-A0A2W2CFX6-F1
#
_cell.length_a   1.000
_cell.length_b   1.000
_cell.length_c   1.000
_cell.angle_alpha   90.00
_cell.angle_beta   90.00
_cell.angle_gamma   90.00
#
_symmetry.space_group_name_H-M   'P 1'
#
loop_
_entity.id
_entity.type
_entity.pdbx_description
1 polymer ?
#
loop_
_entity_poly.entity_id
_entity_poly.type
_entity_poly.pdbx_seq_one_letter_code
_entity_poly.pdbx_strand_id
1 'polypeptide(L)'
;IYDVDAVDADGESTAGTGPYTIDSWQKGKETELTLKAFEGYWGGWKPEQYKKVAFRVTPEITTAWQLLQRGEVDYVQRLNPQLFQQAQSTDGVQTTESPSFQNLLVLFNTADGPTRDPKVRQALQLAIDYDGLVAALE
;
A
#
# COMPACT_ATOMS: atom_id res chain seq x y z
N ILE A 1 13.25 19.31 -4.15
CA ILE A 1 12.44 20.46 -3.72
C ILE A 1 13.23 21.65 -4.10
N TYR A 2 12.69 22.49 -4.94
CA TYR A 2 12.47 23.84 -4.44
C TYR A 2 11.08 24.21 -4.94
N ASP A 3 10.09 23.44 -4.49
CA ASP A 3 8.71 23.89 -4.46
C ASP A 3 8.41 24.17 -2.99
N VAL A 4 8.85 25.34 -2.54
CA VAL A 4 8.70 25.79 -1.15
C VAL A 4 7.24 26.00 -0.77
N ASP A 5 6.35 26.03 -1.76
CA ASP A 5 4.92 26.31 -1.60
C ASP A 5 4.07 25.02 -1.58
N ALA A 6 4.64 23.84 -1.86
CA ALA A 6 3.91 22.57 -1.80
C ALA A 6 3.62 22.19 -0.35
N VAL A 7 2.36 22.28 0.08
CA VAL A 7 1.95 22.00 1.47
C VAL A 7 1.29 20.63 1.63
N ASP A 8 1.58 19.92 2.72
CA ASP A 8 0.84 18.70 3.11
C ASP A 8 -0.54 19.01 3.72
N ALA A 9 -1.18 17.95 4.24
CA ALA A 9 -2.45 17.99 4.94
C ALA A 9 -2.49 18.96 6.13
N ASP A 10 -1.34 19.24 6.73
CA ASP A 10 -1.20 20.05 7.95
C ASP A 10 -0.68 21.46 7.64
N GLY A 11 -0.46 21.78 6.36
CA GLY A 11 0.02 23.09 5.91
C GLY A 11 1.54 23.24 5.96
N GLU A 12 2.29 22.15 6.18
CA GLU A 12 3.75 22.19 6.22
C GLU A 12 4.35 22.04 4.82
N SER A 13 5.42 22.78 4.54
CA SER A 13 6.15 22.71 3.27
C SER A 13 6.74 21.31 3.08
N THR A 14 6.17 20.55 2.16
CA THR A 14 6.61 19.20 1.84
C THR A 14 7.81 19.21 0.93
N ALA A 15 8.81 18.50 1.43
CA ALA A 15 10.16 18.59 0.98
C ALA A 15 10.61 17.25 0.32
N GLY A 16 10.16 16.95 -0.92
CA GLY A 16 10.73 15.88 -1.79
C GLY A 16 11.58 16.32 -3.02
N THR A 17 12.54 15.50 -3.47
CA THR A 17 13.34 15.71 -4.73
C THR A 17 12.89 14.82 -5.90
N GLY A 18 11.74 14.15 -5.74
CA GLY A 18 11.20 13.20 -6.72
C GLY A 18 10.53 13.87 -7.93
N PRO A 19 10.01 13.05 -8.85
CA PRO A 19 9.37 13.54 -10.08
C PRO A 19 8.03 14.22 -9.87
N TYR A 20 7.35 14.03 -8.73
CA TYR A 20 5.99 14.53 -8.52
C TYR A 20 5.91 15.59 -7.41
N THR A 21 4.96 16.53 -7.55
CA THR A 21 4.52 17.47 -6.50
C THR A 21 3.03 17.25 -6.18
N ILE A 22 2.57 17.70 -5.03
CA ILE A 22 1.16 17.60 -4.62
C ILE A 22 0.32 18.55 -5.49
N ASP A 23 -0.71 18.02 -6.14
CA ASP A 23 -1.73 18.80 -6.86
C ASP A 23 -2.91 19.11 -5.93
N SER A 24 -3.38 18.13 -5.17
CA SER A 24 -4.37 18.34 -4.11
C SER A 24 -4.31 17.25 -3.04
N TRP A 25 -4.68 17.62 -1.81
CA TRP A 25 -4.89 16.72 -0.69
C TRP A 25 -6.27 16.98 -0.08
N GLN A 26 -7.09 15.93 0.01
CA GLN A 26 -8.50 16.00 0.44
C GLN A 26 -8.81 14.83 1.37
N LYS A 27 -8.34 14.92 2.61
CA LYS A 27 -8.55 13.90 3.66
C LYS A 27 -10.03 13.51 3.77
N GLY A 28 -10.31 12.21 3.78
CA GLY A 28 -11.64 11.62 3.90
C GLY A 28 -12.47 11.61 2.62
N LYS A 29 -11.93 12.07 1.48
CA LYS A 29 -12.60 11.95 0.19
C LYS A 29 -12.19 10.67 -0.54
N GLU A 30 -12.98 10.29 -1.54
CA GLU A 30 -12.69 9.12 -2.37
C GLU A 30 -11.32 9.23 -3.06
N THR A 31 -11.00 10.40 -3.63
CA THR A 31 -9.65 10.70 -4.12
C THR A 31 -8.95 11.60 -3.10
N GLU A 32 -8.20 11.00 -2.18
CA GLU A 32 -7.56 11.76 -1.09
C GLU A 32 -6.31 12.51 -1.54
N LEU A 33 -5.52 11.95 -2.45
CA LEU A 33 -4.26 12.55 -2.90
C LEU A 33 -4.23 12.57 -4.41
N THR A 34 -3.90 13.73 -4.96
CA THR A 34 -3.55 13.88 -6.37
C THR A 34 -2.16 14.45 -6.48
N LEU A 35 -1.31 13.81 -7.26
CA LEU A 35 0.03 14.25 -7.60
C LEU A 35 0.06 14.74 -9.06
N LYS A 36 0.88 15.75 -9.32
CA LYS A 36 1.19 16.22 -10.68
C LYS A 36 2.69 16.16 -10.93
N ALA A 37 3.05 16.07 -12.21
CA ALA A 37 4.44 16.10 -12.64
C ALA A 37 5.14 17.39 -12.23
N PHE A 38 6.35 17.29 -11.71
CA PHE A 38 7.28 18.40 -11.54
C PHE A 38 8.17 18.51 -12.78
N GLU A 39 7.99 19.57 -13.56
CA GLU A 39 8.72 19.75 -14.83
C GLU A 39 10.24 19.87 -14.65
N GLY A 40 10.69 20.41 -13.52
CA GLY A 40 12.11 20.56 -13.18
C GLY A 40 12.78 19.30 -12.62
N TYR A 41 12.18 18.12 -12.79
CA TYR A 41 12.74 16.89 -12.24
C TYR A 41 14.10 16.56 -12.86
N TRP A 42 15.13 16.50 -12.01
CA TRP A 42 16.54 16.30 -12.40
C TRP A 42 16.79 14.97 -13.13
N GLY A 43 15.98 13.94 -12.86
CA GLY A 43 16.07 12.64 -13.55
C GLY A 43 15.48 12.65 -14.97
N GLY A 44 14.89 13.77 -15.38
CA GLY A 44 14.17 13.89 -16.66
C GLY A 44 12.85 13.12 -16.69
N TRP A 45 12.00 13.48 -17.64
CA TRP A 45 10.73 12.80 -17.88
C TRP A 45 10.78 11.95 -19.15
N LYS A 46 10.30 10.73 -19.04
CA LYS A 46 10.08 9.82 -20.16
C LYS A 46 8.61 9.86 -20.61
N PRO A 47 8.32 9.62 -21.91
CA PRO A 47 6.96 9.65 -22.43
C PRO A 47 5.99 8.69 -21.75
N GLU A 48 6.48 7.56 -21.22
CA GLU A 48 5.65 6.51 -20.61
C GLU A 48 5.24 6.84 -19.17
N GLN A 49 5.77 7.91 -18.58
CA GLN A 49 5.46 8.27 -17.20
C GLN A 49 4.19 9.11 -17.10
N TYR A 50 3.31 8.74 -16.18
CA TYR A 50 2.08 9.46 -15.89
C TYR A 50 2.37 10.90 -15.41
N LYS A 51 1.71 11.88 -16.00
CA LYS A 51 1.84 13.29 -15.56
C LYS A 51 0.95 13.67 -14.39
N LYS A 52 -0.04 12.84 -14.09
CA LYS A 52 -0.99 13.00 -12.99
C LYS A 52 -1.28 11.63 -12.39
N VAL A 53 -1.24 11.53 -11.08
CA VAL A 53 -1.52 10.29 -10.34
C VAL A 53 -2.54 10.60 -9.26
N ALA A 54 -3.66 9.91 -9.27
CA ALA A 54 -4.72 10.06 -8.29
C ALA A 54 -4.80 8.81 -7.42
N PHE A 55 -4.68 8.98 -6.11
CA PHE A 55 -4.84 7.92 -5.14
C PHE A 55 -6.29 7.89 -4.68
N ARG A 56 -7.00 6.84 -5.08
CA ARG A 56 -8.36 6.55 -4.64
C ARG A 56 -8.31 5.65 -3.41
N VAL A 57 -8.98 6.06 -2.34
CA VAL A 57 -9.14 5.23 -1.15
C VAL A 57 -10.30 4.28 -1.38
N THR A 58 -10.01 2.99 -1.45
CA THR A 58 -11.01 1.94 -1.63
C THR A 58 -10.77 0.88 -0.55
N PRO A 59 -11.48 0.95 0.59
CA PRO A 59 -11.24 0.07 1.73
C PRO A 59 -11.45 -1.41 1.41
N GLU A 60 -12.45 -1.71 0.56
CA GLU A 60 -12.79 -3.07 0.16
C GLU A 60 -12.00 -3.50 -1.07
N ILE A 61 -11.15 -4.52 -0.90
CA ILE A 61 -10.25 -4.94 -1.98
C ILE A 61 -10.99 -5.53 -3.20
N THR A 62 -12.16 -6.14 -2.97
CA THR A 62 -13.03 -6.64 -4.03
C THR A 62 -13.57 -5.51 -4.90
N THR A 63 -13.90 -4.35 -4.29
CA THR A 63 -14.29 -3.15 -5.03
C THR A 63 -13.12 -2.60 -5.85
N ALA A 64 -11.92 -2.54 -5.29
CA ALA A 64 -10.73 -2.10 -6.03
C ALA A 64 -10.44 -3.01 -7.23
N TRP A 65 -10.58 -4.33 -7.07
CA TRP A 65 -10.47 -5.29 -8.18
C TRP A 65 -11.51 -5.04 -9.27
N GLN A 66 -12.78 -4.82 -8.92
CA GLN A 66 -13.83 -4.49 -9.88
C GLN A 66 -13.59 -3.16 -10.61
N LEU A 67 -12.97 -2.18 -9.95
CA LEU A 67 -12.59 -0.92 -10.57
C LEU A 67 -11.48 -1.14 -11.61
N LEU A 68 -10.48 -1.97 -11.29
CA LEU A 68 -9.41 -2.34 -12.22
C LEU A 68 -9.97 -3.07 -13.45
N GLN A 69 -10.85 -4.05 -13.24
CA GLN A 69 -11.51 -4.79 -14.33
C GLN A 69 -12.34 -3.89 -15.26
N ARG A 70 -12.90 -2.80 -14.72
CA ARG A 70 -13.67 -1.81 -15.50
C ARG A 70 -12.80 -0.73 -16.15
N GLY A 71 -11.49 -0.73 -15.89
CA GLY A 71 -10.58 0.32 -16.35
C GLY A 71 -10.81 1.68 -15.66
N GLU A 72 -11.45 1.70 -14.48
CA GLU A 72 -11.64 2.92 -13.69
C GLU A 72 -10.40 3.28 -12.88
N VAL A 73 -9.51 2.32 -12.64
CA VAL A 73 -8.19 2.51 -12.04
C VAL A 73 -7.15 1.70 -12.82
N ASP A 74 -5.92 2.19 -12.87
CA ASP A 74 -4.83 1.54 -13.62
C ASP A 74 -3.98 0.59 -12.75
N TYR A 75 -4.07 0.72 -11.42
CA TYR A 75 -3.21 0.01 -10.48
C TYR A 75 -3.93 -0.29 -9.17
N VAL A 76 -3.75 -1.52 -8.67
CA VAL A 76 -4.18 -1.96 -7.34
C VAL A 76 -2.96 -2.55 -6.63
N GLN A 77 -2.61 -2.01 -5.47
CA GLN A 77 -1.34 -2.32 -4.80
C GLN A 77 -1.25 -3.76 -4.28
N ARG A 78 -2.33 -4.28 -3.68
CA ARG A 78 -2.31 -5.59 -3.01
C ARG A 78 -3.65 -6.27 -3.10
N LEU A 79 -3.69 -7.45 -3.73
CA LEU A 79 -4.84 -8.36 -3.71
C LEU A 79 -4.68 -9.38 -2.57
N ASN A 80 -5.77 -10.01 -2.15
CA ASN A 80 -5.69 -11.23 -1.35
C ASN A 80 -5.31 -12.43 -2.26
N PRO A 81 -4.87 -13.58 -1.71
CA PRO A 81 -4.40 -14.71 -2.52
C PRO A 81 -5.43 -15.18 -3.57
N GLN A 82 -6.71 -15.24 -3.19
CA GLN A 82 -7.77 -15.70 -4.09
C GLN A 82 -7.97 -14.76 -5.30
N LEU A 83 -8.03 -13.44 -5.06
CA LEU A 83 -8.15 -12.45 -6.13
C LEU A 83 -6.87 -12.35 -6.96
N PHE A 84 -5.70 -12.53 -6.34
CA PHE A 84 -4.43 -12.54 -7.05
C PHE A 84 -4.36 -13.71 -8.04
N GLN A 85 -4.76 -14.91 -7.62
CA GLN A 85 -4.87 -16.08 -8.49
C GLN A 85 -5.84 -15.83 -9.65
N GLN A 86 -6.99 -15.21 -9.38
CA GLN A 86 -7.93 -14.81 -10.44
C GLN A 86 -7.30 -13.80 -11.41
N ALA A 87 -6.57 -12.81 -10.89
CA ALA A 87 -5.93 -11.77 -11.68
C ALA A 87 -4.85 -12.33 -12.61
N GLN A 88 -4.11 -13.37 -12.20
CA GLN A 88 -3.12 -14.05 -13.03
C GLN A 88 -3.72 -14.67 -14.31
N SER A 89 -4.98 -15.07 -14.27
CA SER A 89 -5.70 -15.61 -15.43
C SER A 89 -6.64 -14.62 -16.12
N THR A 90 -6.62 -13.34 -15.74
CA THR A 90 -7.52 -12.32 -16.29
C THR A 90 -6.87 -11.60 -17.47
N ASP A 91 -7.47 -11.68 -18.66
CA ASP A 91 -6.99 -10.99 -19.85
C ASP A 91 -6.87 -9.48 -19.63
N GLY A 92 -5.75 -8.89 -20.06
CA GLY A 92 -5.49 -7.45 -19.93
C GLY A 92 -4.99 -7.01 -18.54
N VAL A 93 -4.82 -7.94 -17.59
CA VAL A 93 -4.27 -7.64 -16.26
C VAL A 93 -2.84 -8.18 -16.15
N GLN A 94 -1.92 -7.31 -15.76
CA GLN A 94 -0.56 -7.71 -15.40
C GLN A 94 -0.45 -7.84 -13.89
N THR A 95 0.01 -8.99 -13.41
CA THR A 95 0.32 -9.23 -12.01
C THR A 95 1.83 -9.19 -11.77
N THR A 96 2.24 -8.84 -10.55
CA THR A 96 3.63 -8.89 -10.12
C THR A 96 3.68 -9.35 -8.67
N GLU A 97 4.60 -10.26 -8.39
CA GLU A 97 4.87 -10.80 -7.07
C GLU A 97 6.34 -10.53 -6.71
N SER A 98 6.58 -10.10 -5.48
CA SER A 98 7.93 -9.90 -4.97
C SER A 98 7.96 -10.08 -3.46
N PRO A 99 9.10 -10.50 -2.87
CA PRO A 99 9.23 -10.61 -1.43
C PRO A 99 8.89 -9.28 -0.74
N SER A 100 8.03 -9.37 0.27
CA SER A 100 7.63 -8.22 1.08
C SER A 100 8.63 -7.96 2.21
N PHE A 101 8.72 -6.70 2.66
CA PHE A 101 9.39 -6.34 3.90
C PHE A 101 8.50 -6.52 5.14
N GLN A 102 7.24 -6.93 4.97
CA GLN A 102 6.28 -7.08 6.05
C GLN A 102 6.48 -8.40 6.80
N ASN A 103 6.57 -8.32 8.14
CA ASN A 103 6.51 -9.48 9.01
C ASN A 103 5.13 -9.53 9.70
N LEU A 104 4.49 -10.70 9.69
CA LEU A 104 3.29 -10.92 10.50
C LEU A 104 3.73 -11.22 11.93
N LEU A 105 3.33 -10.36 12.87
CA LEU A 105 3.81 -10.39 14.25
C LEU A 105 2.63 -10.48 15.22
N VAL A 106 2.78 -11.32 16.24
CA VAL A 106 1.98 -11.25 17.46
C VAL A 106 2.84 -10.62 18.54
N LEU A 107 2.49 -9.40 18.94
CA LEU A 107 3.19 -8.68 19.99
C LEU A 107 2.48 -8.90 21.32
N PHE A 108 3.23 -9.32 22.34
CA PHE A 108 2.70 -9.54 23.68
C PHE A 108 2.92 -8.30 24.54
N ASN A 109 1.93 -7.96 25.37
CA ASN A 109 2.16 -7.07 26.49
C ASN A 109 3.01 -7.81 27.53
N THR A 110 4.26 -7.39 27.70
CA THR A 110 5.21 -8.01 28.64
C THR A 110 5.23 -7.31 30.00
N ALA A 111 4.56 -6.16 30.14
CA ALA A 111 4.50 -5.40 31.38
C ALA A 111 3.37 -5.87 32.30
N ASP A 112 2.28 -6.39 31.73
CA ASP A 112 1.12 -6.81 32.52
C ASP A 112 0.37 -8.03 31.96
N GLY A 113 -0.45 -8.65 32.81
CA GLY A 113 -1.26 -9.82 32.49
C GLY A 113 -0.46 -11.13 32.41
N PRO A 114 -1.11 -12.21 31.94
CA PRO A 114 -0.51 -13.56 31.86
C PRO A 114 0.76 -13.62 31.01
N THR A 115 0.85 -12.77 29.97
CA THR A 115 1.99 -12.73 29.04
C THR A 115 3.24 -12.05 29.60
N ARG A 116 3.18 -11.51 30.83
CA ARG A 116 4.38 -11.09 31.58
C ARG A 116 5.31 -12.26 31.88
N ASP A 117 4.77 -13.44 32.18
CA ASP A 117 5.54 -14.67 32.37
C ASP A 117 6.13 -15.17 31.02
N PRO A 118 7.46 -15.28 30.88
CA PRO A 118 8.09 -15.84 29.69
C PRO A 118 7.59 -17.25 29.33
N LYS A 119 7.23 -18.09 30.31
CA LYS A 119 6.73 -19.45 30.08
C LYS A 119 5.37 -19.45 29.37
N VAL A 120 4.51 -18.48 29.69
CA VAL A 120 3.22 -18.32 29.00
C VAL A 120 3.46 -17.94 27.54
N ARG A 121 4.40 -17.03 27.27
CA ARG A 121 4.75 -16.66 25.89
C ARG A 121 5.34 -17.82 25.10
N GLN A 122 6.19 -18.65 25.73
CA GLN A 122 6.73 -19.86 25.11
C GLN A 122 5.63 -20.88 24.80
N ALA A 123 4.70 -21.11 25.73
CA ALA A 123 3.57 -22.00 25.51
C ALA A 123 2.68 -21.52 24.34
N LEU A 124 2.43 -20.21 24.25
CA LEU A 124 1.68 -19.61 23.14
C LEU A 124 2.41 -19.76 21.80
N GLN A 125 3.73 -19.55 21.77
CA GLN A 125 4.53 -19.76 20.55
C GLN A 125 4.46 -21.21 20.08
N LEU A 126 4.58 -22.17 21.00
CA LEU A 126 4.50 -23.61 20.67
C LEU A 126 3.10 -24.07 20.27
N ALA A 127 2.05 -23.31 20.63
CA ALA A 127 0.67 -23.63 20.28
C ALA A 127 0.26 -23.09 18.90
N ILE A 128 1.09 -22.24 18.26
CA ILE A 128 0.81 -21.70 16.94
C ILE A 128 1.23 -22.71 15.88
N ASP A 129 0.29 -23.08 15.01
CA ASP A 129 0.57 -23.83 13.79
C ASP A 129 1.09 -22.88 12.70
N TYR A 130 2.40 -22.69 12.67
CA TYR A 130 3.04 -21.81 11.69
C TYR A 130 2.87 -22.33 10.26
N ASP A 131 2.97 -23.64 10.04
CA ASP A 131 2.86 -24.23 8.71
C ASP A 131 1.42 -24.11 8.19
N GLY A 132 0.42 -24.38 9.05
CA GLY A 132 -0.98 -24.16 8.72
C GLY A 132 -1.32 -22.70 8.43
N LEU A 133 -0.69 -21.75 9.15
CA LEU A 133 -0.84 -20.32 8.87
C LEU A 133 -0.23 -19.93 7.52
N VAL A 134 0.96 -20.42 7.18
CA VAL A 134 1.60 -20.16 5.88
C VAL A 134 0.75 -20.73 4.75
N ALA A 135 0.33 -22.00 4.87
CA ALA A 135 -0.49 -22.66 3.85
C ALA A 135 -1.87 -22.02 3.63
N ALA A 136 -2.41 -21.31 4.63
CA ALA A 136 -3.66 -20.56 4.49
C ALA A 136 -3.48 -19.17 3.85
N LEU A 137 -2.24 -18.67 3.80
CA LEU A 137 -1.88 -17.35 3.25
C LEU A 137 -1.26 -17.44 1.86
N GLU A 138 -0.80 -18.61 1.44
CA GLU A 138 -0.47 -18.96 0.05
C GLU A 138 -1.74 -19.25 -0.77
#